data_AF-A0A2E3WGV9-F1
#
_entry.id   AF-A0A2E3WGV9-F1
#
_cell.length_a   1.000
_cell.length_b   1.000
_cell.length_c   1.000
_cell.angle_alpha   90.00
_cell.angle_beta   90.00
_cell.angle_gamma   90.00
#
_symmetry.space_group_name_H-M   'P 1'
#
loop_
_entity.id
_entity.type
_entity.pdbx_description
1 polymer ?
#
loop_
_entity_poly.entity_id
_entity_poly.type
_entity_poly.pdbx_seq_one_letter_code
_entity_poly.pdbx_strand_id
1 'polypeptide(L)' 'MFFLNESMPNAWAPPRGKIAVNRGLLLALNNEAELAALLGHEIVHSPFRRGAQAMQRGTLLQGTILTTSIAVDDSQS' A
#
# COMPACT_ATOMS: atom_id res chain seq x y z
N MET A 1 4.34 -3.16 -10.81
CA MET A 1 4.13 -4.60 -11.02
C MET A 1 5.48 -5.20 -11.39
N PHE A 2 5.88 -6.31 -10.77
CA PHE A 2 7.12 -7.03 -11.15
C PHE A 2 6.80 -8.52 -11.24
N PHE A 3 7.42 -9.20 -12.20
CA PHE A 3 7.21 -10.62 -12.45
C PHE A 3 8.36 -11.43 -11.88
N LEU A 4 8.04 -12.49 -11.14
CA LEU A 4 9.01 -13.40 -10.55
C LEU A 4 9.03 -14.70 -11.36
N ASN A 5 10.22 -15.19 -11.68
CA ASN A 5 10.39 -16.45 -12.41
C ASN A 5 10.30 -17.66 -11.46
N GLU A 6 9.15 -17.79 -10.82
CA GLU A 6 8.83 -18.85 -9.86
C GLU A 6 7.67 -19.69 -10.39
N SER A 7 7.81 -21.02 -10.35
CA SER A 7 6.81 -21.95 -10.87
C SER A 7 5.61 -22.15 -9.94
N MET A 8 5.76 -21.80 -8.66
CA MET A 8 4.68 -21.89 -7.68
C MET A 8 3.69 -20.73 -7.86
N PRO A 9 2.39 -20.99 -8.06
CA PRO A 9 1.40 -19.94 -8.25
C PRO A 9 1.21 -19.12 -6.96
N ASN A 10 1.59 -17.85 -7.00
CA ASN A 10 1.43 -16.90 -5.90
C ASN A 10 1.45 -15.45 -6.40
N ALA A 11 0.77 -14.56 -5.68
CA ALA A 11 0.84 -13.11 -5.84
C ALA A 11 0.73 -12.42 -4.47
N TRP A 12 1.47 -11.33 -4.28
CA TRP A 12 1.42 -10.56 -3.03
C TRP A 12 1.84 -9.10 -3.23
N ALA A 13 1.45 -8.25 -2.28
CA ALA A 13 1.72 -6.81 -2.30
C ALA A 13 2.74 -6.41 -1.21
N PRO A 14 4.03 -6.18 -1.55
CA PRO A 14 4.99 -5.58 -0.62
C PRO A 14 4.59 -4.18 -0.12
N PRO A 15 5.15 -3.71 1.02
CA PRO A 15 4.82 -2.42 1.68
C PRO A 15 5.03 -1.14 0.86
N ARG A 16 5.36 -1.24 -0.43
CA ARG A 16 5.67 -0.11 -1.32
C ARG A 16 4.70 0.03 -2.49
N GLY A 17 3.54 -0.62 -2.45
CA GLY A 17 2.50 -0.48 -3.49
C GLY A 17 2.77 -1.18 -4.80
N LYS A 18 3.76 -2.07 -4.80
CA LYS A 18 4.10 -2.88 -5.95
C LYS A 18 3.37 -4.20 -5.77
N ILE A 19 2.81 -4.76 -6.84
CA ILE A 19 2.28 -6.12 -6.86
C ILE A 19 3.36 -7.01 -7.46
N ALA A 20 3.66 -8.12 -6.78
CA ALA A 20 4.56 -9.17 -7.26
C ALA A 20 3.70 -10.37 -7.70
N VAL A 21 3.93 -10.87 -8.91
CA VAL A 21 3.22 -12.03 -9.45
C VAL A 21 4.22 -13.07 -9.94
N ASN A 22 4.02 -14.32 -9.52
CA ASN A 22 4.82 -15.45 -9.95
C ASN A 22 4.38 -15.92 -11.34
N ARG A 23 5.36 -16.34 -12.16
CA ARG A 23 5.12 -16.95 -13.48
C ARG A 23 4.16 -18.15 -13.39
N GLY A 24 4.24 -18.97 -12.34
CA GLY A 24 3.32 -20.08 -12.11
C GLY A 24 1.85 -19.64 -12.03
N LEU A 25 1.58 -18.46 -11.49
CA LEU A 25 0.23 -17.90 -11.46
C LEU A 25 -0.19 -17.39 -12.84
N LEU A 26 0.72 -16.76 -13.59
CA LEU A 26 0.44 -16.31 -14.96
C LEU A 26 0.12 -17.46 -15.92
N LEU A 27 0.80 -18.59 -15.78
CA LEU A 27 0.57 -19.78 -16.60
C LEU A 27 -0.71 -20.54 -16.21
N ALA A 28 -1.22 -20.31 -15.00
CA ALA A 28 -2.49 -20.89 -14.55
C ALA A 28 -3.72 -20.08 -14.99
N LEU A 29 -3.52 -18.83 -15.41
CA LEU A 29 -4.60 -17.97 -15.93
C LEU A 29 -4.86 -18.32 -17.39
N ASN A 30 -6.09 -18.68 -17.71
CA ASN A 30 -6.45 -19.12 -19.07
C ASN A 30 -6.83 -17.95 -19.98
N ASN A 31 -7.13 -16.78 -19.40
CA ASN A 31 -7.55 -15.60 -20.13
C ASN A 31 -7.19 -14.29 -19.38
N GLU A 32 -7.17 -13.19 -20.11
CA GLU A 32 -6.92 -11.85 -19.54
C GLU A 32 -8.02 -11.40 -18.57
N ALA A 33 -9.23 -11.95 -18.67
CA ALA A 33 -10.32 -11.62 -17.76
C ALA A 33 -10.08 -12.13 -16.32
N GLU A 34 -9.51 -13.33 -16.18
CA GLU A 34 -9.09 -13.91 -14.89
C GLU A 34 -7.94 -13.11 -14.30
N LEU A 35 -6.97 -12.69 -15.13
CA LEU A 35 -5.89 -11.80 -14.70
C LEU A 35 -6.43 -10.47 -14.19
N ALA A 36 -7.35 -9.84 -14.94
CA ALA A 36 -7.97 -8.57 -14.56
C ALA A 36 -8.80 -8.68 -13.28
N ALA A 37 -9.55 -9.78 -13.12
CA ALA A 37 -10.33 -10.06 -11.91
C ALA A 37 -9.44 -10.23 -10.68
N LEU A 38 -8.33 -10.97 -10.81
CA LEU A 38 -7.36 -11.19 -9.74
C LEU A 38 -6.62 -9.89 -9.38
N LEU A 39 -6.19 -9.11 -10.37
CA LEU A 39 -5.58 -7.79 -10.13
C LEU A 39 -6.56 -6.83 -9.45
N GLY A 40 -7.83 -6.82 -9.86
CA GLY A 40 -8.87 -6.00 -9.25
C GLY A 40 -9.14 -6.39 -7.79
N HIS A 41 -9.23 -7.70 -7.50
CA HIS A 41 -9.36 -8.25 -6.15
C HIS A 41 -8.21 -7.78 -5.24
N GLU A 42 -6.97 -7.91 -5.72
CA GLU A 42 -5.78 -7.55 -4.95
C GLU A 42 -5.61 -6.04 -4.77
N ILE A 43 -5.96 -5.22 -5.78
CA ILE A 43 -5.91 -3.75 -5.68
C ILE A 43 -6.93 -3.24 -4.64
N VAL A 44 -8.11 -3.83 -4.58
CA VAL A 44 -9.16 -3.47 -3.61
C VAL A 44 -8.81 -3.92 -2.19
N HIS A 45 -8.18 -5.08 -2.03
CA HIS A 45 -7.71 -5.55 -0.73
C HIS A 45 -6.39 -4.90 -0.29
N SER A 46 -5.62 -4.32 -1.23
CA SER A 46 -4.36 -3.69 -0.92
C SER A 46 -4.54 -2.53 0.06
N PRO A 47 -3.78 -2.49 1.18
CA PRO A 47 -3.84 -1.44 2.18
C PRO A 47 -3.25 -0.12 1.68
N PHE A 48 -2.99 0.04 0.37
CA PHE A 48 -2.35 1.22 -0.19
C PHE A 48 -3.06 2.52 0.21
N ARG A 49 -4.39 2.50 0.26
CA ARG A 49 -5.21 3.62 0.74
C ARG A 49 -5.10 3.85 2.26
N ARG A 50 -4.93 2.79 3.05
CA ARG A 50 -4.77 2.87 4.53
C ARG A 50 -3.39 3.37 4.93
N GLY A 51 -2.32 2.97 4.23
CA GLY A 51 -0.96 3.43 4.49
C GLY A 51 -0.79 4.94 4.22
N ALA A 52 -1.29 5.42 3.08
CA ALA A 52 -1.27 6.85 2.78
C ALA A 52 -2.10 7.68 3.79
N GLN A 53 -3.28 7.19 4.20
CA GLN A 53 -4.10 7.83 5.24
C GLN A 53 -3.41 7.82 6.61
N ALA A 54 -2.72 6.73 6.98
CA ALA A 54 -1.96 6.66 8.22
C ALA A 54 -0.78 7.66 8.23
N MET A 55 -0.07 7.79 7.10
CA MET A 55 1.00 8.78 6.95
C MET A 55 0.46 10.21 7.01
N GLN A 56 -0.66 10.50 6.31
CA GLN A 56 -1.32 11.81 6.39
C GLN A 56 -1.76 12.17 7.81
N ARG A 57 -2.35 11.22 8.54
CA ARG A 57 -2.73 11.41 9.95
C ARG A 57 -1.49 11.64 10.83
N GLY A 58 -0.42 10.90 10.61
CA GLY A 58 0.84 11.08 11.33
C GLY A 58 1.45 12.47 11.13
N THR A 59 1.54 12.93 9.88
CA THR A 59 2.05 14.27 9.57
C THR A 59 1.18 15.38 10.17
N LEU A 60 -0.14 15.24 10.11
CA LEU A 60 -1.07 16.22 10.68
C LEU A 60 -0.93 16.29 12.20
N LEU A 61 -0.94 15.14 12.89
CA LEU A 61 -0.74 15.06 14.34
C LEU A 61 0.60 15.65 14.78
N GLN A 62 1.68 15.36 14.05
CA GLN A 62 3.01 15.90 14.33
C GLN A 62 3.03 17.43 14.20
N GLY A 63 2.41 17.96 13.13
CA GLY A 63 2.29 19.40 12.90
C GLY A 63 1.47 20.09 13.99
N THR A 64 0.34 19.50 14.39
CA THR A 64 -0.48 20.01 15.48
C THR A 64 0.32 20.07 16.78
N ILE A 65 0.96 18.99 17.22
CA ILE A 65 1.74 18.96 18.47
C ILE A 65 2.83 20.02 18.46
N LEU A 66 3.56 20.19 17.35
CA LEU A 66 4.59 21.22 17.23
C LEU A 66 4.00 22.63 17.41
N THR A 67 2.90 22.95 16.72
CA THR A 67 2.25 24.27 16.86
C THR A 67 1.73 24.54 18.26
N THR A 68 1.11 23.55 18.92
CA THR A 68 0.61 23.71 20.28
C THR A 68 1.74 23.90 21.28
N SER A 69 2.85 23.15 21.11
CA SER A 69 4.02 23.28 21.99
C SER A 69 4.62 24.69 21.95
N ILE A 70 4.76 25.26 20.75
CA ILE A 70 5.31 26.61 20.58
C ILE A 70 4.36 27.67 21.15
N ALA A 71 3.05 27.52 20.92
CA ALA A 71 2.05 28.45 21.46
C ALA A 71 1.93 28.40 22.99
N VAL A 72 2.10 27.21 23.58
CA VAL A 72 2.11 27.03 25.05
C VAL A 72 3.36 27.62 25.69
N ASP A 73 4.50 27.55 25.01
CA ASP A 73 5.77 28.16 25.49
C ASP A 73 5.68 29.69 25.48
N ASP A 74 5.06 30.29 24.45
CA ASP A 74 4.82 31.74 24.34
C ASP A 74 3.79 32.25 25.36
N SER A 75 2.85 31.40 25.78
CA SER A 75 1.81 31.75 26.76
C SER A 75 2.32 31.86 28.21
N GLN A 76 3.56 31.42 28.48
CA GLN A 76 4.17 31.37 29.81
C GLN A 76 5.27 32.44 30.01
N SER A 77 5.48 33.34 29.03
CA SER A 77 6.40 34.48 29.09
C SER A 77 5.72 35.81 29.41
#